data_AF-A0A352JU82-F1
#
_entry.id   AF-A0A352JU82-F1
#
_cell.length_a   1.000
_cell.length_b   1.000
_cell.length_c   1.000
_cell.angle_alpha   90.00
_cell.angle_beta   90.00
_cell.angle_gamma   90.00
#
_symmetry.space_group_name_H-M   'P 1'
#
loop_
_entity.id
_entity.type
_entity.pdbx_description
1 polymer ?
#
loop_
_entity_poly.entity_id
_entity_poly.type
_entity_poly.pdbx_seq_one_letter_code
_entity_poly.pdbx_strand_id
1 'polypeptide(L)' 'RFQGILGADIAQSDLDEVVGFVRKNGGIEYAEQKAKGYVEKAIAIVRGLDGLPTRGALENLATLAAARDK' A
#
# COMPACT_ATOMS: atom_id res chain seq x y z
N ARG A 1 14.59 13.89 10.65
CA ARG A 1 15.47 14.62 9.69
C ARG A 1 15.83 13.65 8.57
N PHE A 2 15.43 13.95 7.33
CA PHE A 2 15.44 13.02 6.18
C PHE A 2 16.81 12.86 5.48
N GLN A 3 17.87 13.46 6.04
CA GLN A 3 19.24 13.44 5.49
C GLN A 3 19.79 12.03 5.22
N GLY A 4 19.36 11.00 5.96
CA GLY A 4 19.86 9.63 5.79
C GLY A 4 19.38 8.88 4.55
N ILE A 5 18.32 9.36 3.87
CA ILE A 5 17.69 8.63 2.74
C ILE A 5 17.98 9.31 1.40
N LEU A 6 18.12 10.64 1.39
CA LEU A 6 18.06 11.43 0.15
C LEU A 6 19.38 12.11 -0.24
N GLY A 7 20.44 11.99 0.55
CA GLY A 7 21.81 12.35 0.17
C GLY A 7 22.11 13.84 -0.07
N ALA A 8 21.12 14.73 0.06
CA ALA A 8 21.25 16.18 -0.09
C ALA A 8 20.53 16.93 1.05
N ASP A 9 20.89 18.20 1.25
CA ASP A 9 20.19 19.12 2.16
C ASP A 9 18.82 19.47 1.59
N ILE A 10 17.85 18.59 1.89
CA ILE A 10 16.45 18.79 1.53
C ILE A 10 15.77 19.62 2.59
N ALA A 11 15.23 20.77 2.18
CA ALA A 11 14.44 21.61 3.04
C ALA A 11 13.05 20.99 3.25
N GLN A 12 12.41 21.28 4.38
CA GLN A 12 11.05 20.80 4.66
C GLN A 12 10.06 21.26 3.56
N SER A 13 10.28 22.44 2.97
CA SER A 13 9.49 22.97 1.85
C SER A 13 9.52 22.07 0.61
N ASP A 14 10.65 21.44 0.31
CA ASP A 14 10.80 20.58 -0.86
C ASP A 14 10.02 19.28 -0.66
N LEU A 15 10.00 18.76 0.57
CA LEU A 15 9.18 17.61 0.94
C LEU A 15 7.69 17.95 0.87
N ASP A 16 7.31 19.12 1.37
CA ASP A 16 5.93 19.58 1.36
C ASP A 16 5.42 19.79 -0.08
N GLU A 17 6.27 20.26 -0.99
CA GLU A 17 5.97 20.39 -2.42
C GLU A 17 5.74 19.02 -3.07
N VAL A 18 6.63 18.05 -2.83
CA VAL A 18 6.47 16.69 -3.37
C VAL A 18 5.20 16.03 -2.82
N VAL A 19 4.93 16.15 -1.53
CA VAL A 19 3.70 15.63 -0.91
C VAL A 19 2.47 16.33 -1.48
N GLY A 20 2.52 17.64 -1.67
CA GLY A 20 1.45 18.41 -2.30
C GLY A 20 1.19 17.99 -3.74
N PHE A 21 2.24 17.77 -4.52
CA PHE A 21 2.16 17.28 -5.89
C PHE A 21 1.53 15.88 -5.96
N VAL A 22 1.96 14.95 -5.10
CA VAL A 22 1.41 13.59 -5.03
C VAL A 22 -0.07 13.62 -4.66
N ARG A 23 -0.47 14.44 -3.67
CA ARG A 23 -1.87 14.61 -3.27
C ARG A 23 -2.72 15.22 -4.38
N LYS A 24 -2.23 16.25 -5.06
CA LYS A 24 -2.98 16.97 -6.10
C LYS A 24 -3.22 16.13 -7.36
N ASN A 25 -2.31 15.21 -7.66
CA ASN A 25 -2.36 14.39 -8.88
C ASN A 25 -2.92 12.98 -8.66
N GLY A 26 -3.58 12.73 -7.52
CA GLY A 26 -4.25 11.45 -7.26
C GLY A 26 -3.28 10.31 -6.90
N GLY A 27 -2.07 10.62 -6.44
CA GLY A 27 -1.06 9.60 -6.13
C GLY A 27 -1.44 8.74 -4.92
N ILE A 28 -2.25 9.27 -4.01
CA ILE A 28 -2.81 8.50 -2.88
C ILE A 28 -3.83 7.50 -3.40
N GLU A 29 -4.78 7.96 -4.20
CA GLU A 29 -5.83 7.15 -4.83
C GLU A 29 -5.22 6.07 -5.74
N TYR A 30 -4.14 6.39 -6.45
CA TYR A 30 -3.39 5.41 -7.24
C TYR A 30 -2.75 4.33 -6.37
N ALA A 31 -2.13 4.72 -5.25
CA ALA A 31 -1.53 3.78 -4.31
C ALA A 31 -2.58 2.87 -3.66
N GLU A 32 -3.72 3.43 -3.26
CA GLU A 32 -4.87 2.68 -2.72
C GLU A 32 -5.41 1.67 -3.74
N GLN A 33 -5.59 2.08 -5.00
CA GLN A 33 -6.01 1.17 -6.08
C GLN A 33 -5.00 0.05 -6.32
N LYS A 34 -3.70 0.35 -6.29
CA LYS A 34 -2.64 -0.66 -6.41
C LYS A 34 -2.68 -1.64 -5.23
N ALA A 35 -2.80 -1.15 -4.01
CA ALA A 35 -2.90 -1.97 -2.80
C ALA A 35 -4.11 -2.92 -2.89
N LYS A 36 -5.28 -2.40 -3.27
CA LYS A 36 -6.49 -3.20 -3.51
C LYS A 36 -6.25 -4.30 -4.55
N GLY A 37 -5.62 -3.96 -5.68
CA GLY A 37 -5.29 -4.94 -6.72
C GLY A 37 -4.34 -6.05 -6.26
N TYR A 38 -3.40 -5.76 -5.35
CA TYR A 38 -2.56 -6.80 -4.76
C TYR A 38 -3.33 -7.72 -3.81
N VAL A 39 -4.25 -7.17 -3.01
CA VAL A 39 -5.11 -7.96 -2.12
C VAL A 39 -6.05 -8.87 -2.91
N GLU A 40 -6.66 -8.37 -3.99
CA GLU A 40 -7.50 -9.18 -4.88
C GLU A 40 -6.73 -10.36 -5.48
N LYS A 41 -5.48 -10.13 -5.91
CA LYS A 41 -4.59 -11.19 -6.42
C LYS A 41 -4.24 -12.21 -5.33
N ALA A 42 -3.94 -11.75 -4.12
CA ALA A 42 -3.62 -12.64 -3.00
C ALA A 42 -4.81 -13.55 -2.65
N ILE A 43 -6.03 -12.99 -2.60
CA ILE A 43 -7.25 -13.75 -2.37
C ILE A 43 -7.50 -14.75 -3.50
N ALA A 44 -7.32 -14.36 -4.76
CA ALA A 44 -7.48 -15.26 -5.90
C ALA A 44 -6.52 -16.46 -5.83
N ILE A 45 -5.25 -16.23 -5.44
CA ILE A 45 -4.27 -17.30 -5.23
C ILE A 45 -4.75 -18.25 -4.12
N VAL A 46 -5.17 -17.71 -2.97
CA VAL A 46 -5.63 -18.50 -1.82
C VAL A 46 -6.85 -19.36 -2.16
N ARG A 47 -7.76 -18.85 -3.00
CA ARG A 47 -8.94 -19.59 -3.47
C ARG A 47 -8.61 -20.73 -4.42
N GLY A 48 -7.55 -20.59 -5.22
CA GLY A 48 -7.05 -21.63 -6.12
C GLY A 48 -6.31 -22.77 -5.42
N LEU A 49 -6.00 -22.64 -4.13
CA LEU A 49 -5.32 -23.66 -3.33
C LEU A 49 -6.35 -24.53 -2.61
N ASP A 50 -6.60 -25.74 -3.11
CA ASP A 50 -7.52 -26.69 -2.50
C ASP A 50 -7.01 -27.36 -1.23
N GLY A 51 -7.93 -27.62 -0.29
CA GLY A 51 -7.66 -28.35 0.94
C GLY A 51 -6.85 -27.60 2.01
N LEU A 52 -6.62 -26.29 1.87
CA LEU A 52 -5.94 -25.51 2.91
C LEU A 52 -6.86 -25.28 4.14
N PRO A 53 -6.54 -25.85 5.31
CA PRO A 53 -7.32 -25.59 6.53
C PRO A 53 -7.20 -24.12 6.99
N THR A 54 -6.16 -23.41 6.53
CA THR A 54 -5.87 -22.01 6.88
C THR A 54 -6.44 -21.00 5.88
N ARG A 55 -7.17 -21.45 4.84
CA ARG A 55 -7.69 -20.58 3.76
C ARG A 55 -8.42 -19.35 4.29
N GLY A 56 -9.36 -19.54 5.21
CA GLY A 56 -10.13 -18.44 5.79
C GLY A 56 -9.27 -17.45 6.60
N ALA A 57 -8.23 -17.93 7.29
CA ALA A 57 -7.30 -17.06 8.00
C ALA A 57 -6.44 -16.22 7.06
N LEU A 58 -6.04 -16.79 5.92
CA LEU A 58 -5.27 -16.08 4.89
C LEU A 58 -6.11 -15.03 4.15
N GLU A 59 -7.39 -15.32 3.85
CA GLU A 59 -8.32 -14.33 3.29
C GLU A 59 -8.58 -13.17 4.26
N ASN A 60 -8.75 -13.48 5.56
CA ASN A 60 -8.92 -12.46 6.59
C ASN A 60 -7.66 -11.59 6.74
N LEU A 61 -6.47 -12.19 6.73
CA LEU A 61 -5.20 -11.47 6.80
C LEU A 61 -5.02 -10.52 5.61
N ALA A 62 -5.32 -10.99 4.39
CA ALA A 62 -5.25 -10.17 3.19
C ALA A 62 -6.23 -8.98 3.24
N THR A 63 -7.44 -9.21 3.76
CA THR A 63 -8.46 -8.17 3.94
C THR A 63 -8.04 -7.13 4.99
N LEU A 64 -7.49 -7.57 6.12
CA LEU A 64 -6.97 -6.69 7.16
C LEU A 64 -5.79 -5.84 6.67
N ALA A 65 -4.90 -6.41 5.85
CA ALA A 65 -3.80 -5.67 5.25
C ALA A 65 -4.29 -4.55 4.32
N ALA A 66 -5.41 -4.76 3.59
CA ALA A 66 -6.07 -3.71 2.79
C ALA A 66 -6.79 -2.65 3.65
N ALA A 67 -7.31 -3.03 4.80
CA ALA A 67 -8.09 -2.13 5.67
C ALA A 67 -7.24 -1.27 6.61
N ARG A 68 -5.93 -1.56 6.74
CA ARG A 68 -5.01 -0.94 7.71
C ARG A 68 -4.73 0.55 7.47
N ASP A 69 -5.15 1.11 6.34
CA ASP A 69 -5.01 2.54 6.02
C ASP A 69 -6.16 3.43 6.53
N LYS A 70 -7.10 2.89 7.34
CA LYS A 70 -8.12 3.70 8.04
C LYS A 70 -7.74 4.03 9.48
#